data_AF-A0A3S2ALQ6-F1
#
_entry.id   AF-A0A3S2ALQ6-F1
#
_cell.length_a   1.000
_cell.length_b   1.000
_cell.length_c   1.000
_cell.angle_alpha   90.00
_cell.angle_beta   90.00
_cell.angle_gamma   90.00
#
_symmetry.space_group_name_H-M   'P 1'
#
loop_
_entity.id
_entity.type
_entity.pdbx_description
1 polymer ?
#
loop_
_entity_poly.entity_id
_entity_poly.type
_entity_poly.pdbx_seq_one_letter_code
_entity_poly.pdbx_strand_id
1 'polypeptide(L)'
;MWVPFAMKKVAISLFAILAGTSFAMAEDAGCEAFKWPVTREQTLFAAAPATPSGAALAVGAAADLALVPVEKAGFAVAPERAPASDSFGAIASVEVPSEGAIQISLSGEAWIDVIQDGQAIKSAGYSGVKTCPGIRKSVRFKLAPGPATVQFSGAKKAELKVAVLAPE
;
A
#
# COMPACT_ATOMS: atom_id res chain seq x y z
N MET A 1 -19.30 -63.81 -58.92
CA MET A 1 -18.87 -62.93 -60.03
C MET A 1 -17.91 -61.91 -59.47
N TRP A 2 -16.68 -61.93 -59.95
CA TRP A 2 -15.61 -60.97 -59.65
C TRP A 2 -15.96 -59.62 -60.31
N VAL A 3 -15.59 -58.49 -59.69
CA VAL A 3 -14.73 -57.42 -60.27
C VAL A 3 -14.79 -56.18 -59.33
N PRO A 4 -13.63 -55.57 -59.00
CA PRO A 4 -13.49 -54.50 -58.02
C PRO A 4 -13.75 -53.11 -58.62
N PHE A 5 -13.99 -52.11 -57.78
CA PHE A 5 -13.84 -50.70 -58.17
C PHE A 5 -13.14 -49.92 -57.06
N ALA A 6 -11.86 -49.64 -57.30
CA ALA A 6 -11.17 -48.52 -56.67
C ALA A 6 -11.64 -47.24 -57.37
N MET A 7 -12.03 -46.21 -56.62
CA MET A 7 -11.80 -44.83 -57.02
C MET A 7 -11.91 -43.86 -55.84
N LYS A 8 -10.82 -43.11 -55.71
CA LYS A 8 -10.46 -42.07 -54.75
C LYS A 8 -11.42 -40.88 -54.91
N LYS A 9 -12.04 -40.42 -53.82
CA LYS A 9 -12.61 -39.06 -53.74
C LYS A 9 -12.02 -38.37 -52.51
N VAL A 10 -11.04 -37.52 -52.80
CA VAL A 10 -10.53 -36.49 -51.90
C VAL A 10 -11.66 -35.51 -51.66
N ALA A 11 -12.15 -35.43 -50.43
CA ALA A 11 -12.99 -34.33 -49.97
C ALA A 11 -12.23 -33.64 -48.83
N ILE A 12 -11.46 -32.62 -49.19
CA ILE A 12 -10.86 -31.67 -48.27
C ILE A 12 -12.02 -30.87 -47.67
N SER A 13 -12.39 -31.17 -46.43
CA SER A 13 -13.36 -30.36 -45.69
C SER A 13 -12.61 -29.45 -44.73
N LEU A 14 -12.63 -28.17 -45.09
CA LEU A 14 -12.06 -27.04 -44.40
C LEU A 14 -12.87 -26.81 -43.11
N PHE A 15 -12.35 -27.18 -41.93
CA PHE A 15 -12.98 -26.78 -40.66
C PHE A 15 -12.24 -25.57 -40.10
N ALA A 16 -13.00 -24.49 -39.94
CA ALA A 16 -12.55 -23.16 -39.57
C ALA A 16 -11.79 -23.17 -38.23
N ILE A 17 -10.59 -22.61 -38.24
CA ILE A 17 -9.81 -22.31 -37.04
C ILE A 17 -10.51 -21.14 -36.34
N LEU A 18 -11.19 -21.40 -35.23
CA LEU A 18 -11.63 -20.33 -34.32
C LEU A 18 -10.38 -19.68 -33.71
N ALA A 19 -9.98 -18.54 -34.27
CA ALA A 19 -9.02 -17.63 -33.65
C ALA A 19 -9.70 -16.92 -32.46
N GLY A 20 -9.77 -17.60 -31.32
CA GLY A 20 -10.08 -16.96 -30.05
C GLY A 20 -8.85 -16.19 -29.58
N THR A 21 -8.67 -14.96 -30.05
CA THR A 21 -7.69 -14.03 -29.46
C THR A 21 -8.21 -13.60 -28.10
N SER A 22 -7.92 -14.40 -27.08
CA SER A 22 -7.99 -13.95 -25.69
C SER A 22 -6.85 -12.96 -25.48
N PHE A 23 -7.08 -11.70 -25.82
CA PHE A 23 -6.28 -10.62 -25.25
C PHE A 23 -6.69 -10.52 -23.78
N ALA A 24 -6.07 -11.33 -22.93
CA ALA A 24 -5.99 -11.01 -21.52
C ALA A 24 -5.12 -9.75 -21.43
N MET A 25 -5.75 -8.58 -21.58
CA MET A 25 -5.17 -7.35 -21.11
C MET A 25 -5.02 -7.54 -19.60
N ALA A 26 -3.79 -7.81 -19.16
CA ALA A 26 -3.44 -7.50 -17.79
C ALA A 26 -3.58 -5.97 -17.69
N GLU A 27 -4.79 -5.49 -17.37
CA GLU A 27 -4.91 -4.17 -16.79
C GLU A 27 -3.90 -4.14 -15.65
N ASP A 28 -3.00 -3.17 -15.70
CA ASP A 28 -2.04 -2.96 -14.64
C ASP A 28 -2.87 -2.78 -13.37
N ALA A 29 -2.94 -3.83 -12.54
CA ALA A 29 -3.90 -3.92 -11.46
C ALA A 29 -3.61 -2.73 -10.55
N GLY A 30 -4.48 -1.71 -10.62
CA GLY A 30 -4.25 -0.42 -10.02
C GLY A 30 -4.39 -0.53 -8.51
N CYS A 31 -5.19 0.33 -7.92
CA CYS A 31 -5.41 0.28 -6.48
C CYS A 31 -6.19 -0.97 -6.03
N GLU A 32 -6.85 -1.68 -6.95
CA GLU A 32 -7.51 -2.97 -6.70
C GLU A 32 -6.55 -4.11 -6.35
N ALA A 33 -5.24 -3.95 -6.62
CA ALA A 33 -4.23 -4.93 -6.21
C ALA A 33 -3.93 -4.89 -4.69
N PHE A 34 -4.46 -3.91 -3.95
CA PHE A 34 -4.30 -3.89 -2.50
C PHE A 34 -5.15 -4.99 -1.86
N LYS A 35 -4.68 -5.52 -0.72
CA LYS A 35 -5.42 -6.49 0.10
C LYS A 35 -6.73 -5.92 0.70
N TRP A 36 -6.91 -4.61 0.64
CA TRP A 36 -8.09 -3.87 1.08
C TRP A 36 -8.21 -2.58 0.28
N PRO A 37 -9.40 -1.95 0.23
CA PRO A 37 -9.58 -0.71 -0.50
C PRO A 37 -8.77 0.43 0.09
N VAL A 38 -8.26 1.29 -0.79
CA VAL A 38 -7.48 2.49 -0.45
C VAL A 38 -8.03 3.76 -1.11
N THR A 39 -9.25 3.69 -1.66
CA THR A 39 -9.88 4.78 -2.39
C THR A 39 -10.10 6.02 -1.51
N ARG A 40 -10.45 5.81 -0.23
CA ARG A 40 -10.63 6.88 0.76
C ARG A 40 -9.34 7.68 0.94
N GLU A 41 -8.21 6.99 1.04
CA GLU A 41 -6.90 7.63 1.17
C GLU A 41 -6.47 8.36 -0.09
N GLN A 42 -6.80 7.84 -1.28
CA GLN A 42 -6.52 8.56 -2.53
C GLN A 42 -7.24 9.90 -2.57
N THR A 43 -8.51 9.92 -2.17
CA THR A 43 -9.29 11.16 -2.07
C THR A 43 -8.67 12.14 -1.06
N LEU A 44 -8.29 11.65 0.12
CA LEU A 44 -7.69 12.50 1.15
C LEU A 44 -6.32 13.06 0.76
N PHE A 45 -5.50 12.30 0.03
CA PHE A 45 -4.18 12.74 -0.42
C PHE A 45 -4.21 13.94 -1.33
N ALA A 46 -5.29 14.14 -2.10
CA ALA A 46 -5.43 15.29 -2.99
C ALA A 46 -5.50 16.63 -2.22
N ALA A 47 -5.98 16.60 -0.98
CA ALA A 47 -6.18 17.78 -0.13
C ALA A 47 -5.36 17.72 1.17
N ALA A 48 -4.32 16.88 1.23
CA ALA A 48 -3.54 16.67 2.44
C ALA A 48 -2.81 17.97 2.85
N PRO A 49 -3.06 18.53 4.04
CA PRO A 49 -2.42 19.75 4.52
C PRO A 49 -0.95 19.49 4.89
N ALA A 50 -0.09 20.48 4.63
CA ALA A 50 1.30 20.46 5.07
C ALA A 50 1.37 20.35 6.60
N THR A 51 2.12 19.35 7.08
CA THR A 51 2.18 19.00 8.50
C THR A 51 3.65 18.78 8.89
N PRO A 52 4.16 19.44 9.94
CA PRO A 52 5.55 19.25 10.36
C PRO A 52 5.77 17.90 11.04
N SER A 53 7.01 17.38 11.00
CA SER A 53 7.43 16.25 11.85
C SER A 53 7.15 16.56 13.33
N GLY A 54 6.72 15.55 14.08
CA GLY A 54 6.33 15.66 15.49
C GLY A 54 4.88 16.09 15.72
N ALA A 55 4.14 16.48 14.68
CA ALA A 55 2.73 16.84 14.80
C ALA A 55 1.82 15.63 15.09
N ALA A 56 0.58 15.92 15.49
CA ALA A 56 -0.46 14.91 15.60
C ALA A 56 -1.07 14.59 14.23
N LEU A 57 -1.31 13.31 13.97
CA LEU A 57 -2.11 12.82 12.85
C LEU A 57 -3.51 12.45 13.37
N ALA A 58 -4.53 13.08 12.78
CA ALA A 58 -5.90 12.77 13.12
C ALA A 58 -6.37 11.50 12.40
N VAL A 59 -7.01 10.59 13.14
CA VAL A 59 -7.74 9.47 12.53
C VAL A 59 -8.92 10.03 11.73
N GLY A 60 -9.09 9.55 10.50
CA GLY A 60 -10.06 10.08 9.55
C GLY A 60 -9.49 11.11 8.57
N ALA A 61 -8.20 11.43 8.64
CA ALA A 61 -7.57 12.48 7.83
C ALA A 61 -6.29 12.01 7.14
N ALA A 62 -5.79 12.87 6.24
CA ALA A 62 -4.45 12.78 5.69
C ALA A 62 -3.61 14.01 6.04
N ALA A 63 -2.30 13.90 5.89
CA ALA A 63 -1.31 14.94 6.09
C ALA A 63 -0.22 14.81 5.02
N ASP A 64 0.30 15.93 4.52
CA ASP A 64 1.57 15.97 3.79
C ASP A 64 2.68 16.20 4.81
N LEU A 65 3.22 15.10 5.32
CA LEU A 65 4.15 15.10 6.46
C LEU A 65 5.55 15.47 5.98
N ALA A 66 6.08 16.57 6.52
CA ALA A 66 7.47 16.94 6.35
C ALA A 66 8.35 15.97 7.16
N LEU A 67 9.35 15.39 6.48
CA LEU A 67 10.33 14.51 7.07
C LEU A 67 11.67 15.25 7.24
N VAL A 68 12.43 14.82 8.24
CA VAL A 68 13.78 15.34 8.54
C VAL A 68 14.83 14.28 8.20
N PRO A 69 16.12 14.64 8.07
CA PRO A 69 17.19 13.65 8.01
C PRO A 69 17.03 12.62 9.14
N VAL A 70 17.21 11.34 8.82
CA VAL A 70 16.79 10.24 9.70
C VAL A 70 17.46 10.27 11.08
N GLU A 71 18.68 10.78 11.17
CA GLU A 71 19.41 10.95 12.42
C GLU A 71 18.80 12.02 13.35
N LYS A 72 17.94 12.88 12.81
CA LYS A 72 17.20 13.93 13.53
C LYS A 72 15.74 13.57 13.79
N ALA A 73 15.27 12.40 13.34
CA ALA A 73 13.86 12.03 13.41
C ALA A 73 13.34 11.80 14.84
N GLY A 74 14.23 11.53 15.82
CA GLY A 74 13.86 11.44 17.23
C GLY A 74 12.99 10.22 17.55
N PHE A 75 13.29 9.05 16.95
CA PHE A 75 12.54 7.82 17.20
C PHE A 75 12.51 7.45 18.70
N ALA A 76 11.32 7.14 19.20
CA ALA A 76 11.08 6.70 20.59
C ALA A 76 11.72 5.34 20.88
N VAL A 77 11.72 4.44 19.87
CA VAL A 77 12.44 3.17 19.91
C VAL A 77 13.18 2.95 18.59
N ALA A 78 14.21 2.10 18.60
CA ALA A 78 14.91 1.74 17.36
C ALA A 78 13.93 1.21 16.31
N PRO A 79 13.93 1.74 15.06
CA PRO A 79 13.06 1.24 14.00
C PRO A 79 13.27 -0.26 13.75
N GLU A 80 12.20 -1.01 13.49
CA GLU A 80 12.29 -2.47 13.25
C GLU A 80 13.18 -2.77 12.05
N ARG A 81 13.10 -1.94 11.01
CA ARG A 81 14.05 -1.95 9.89
C ARG A 81 15.01 -0.78 10.02
N ALA A 82 16.29 -1.09 10.21
CA ALA A 82 17.35 -0.10 10.20
C ALA A 82 17.32 0.74 8.90
N PRO A 83 17.14 2.07 9.00
CA PRO A 83 17.09 2.93 7.83
C PRO A 83 18.50 3.23 7.29
N ALA A 84 18.60 3.57 6.01
CA ALA A 84 19.85 4.06 5.42
C ALA A 84 20.21 5.43 6.03
N SER A 85 21.50 5.72 6.20
CA SER A 85 21.95 6.95 6.87
C SER A 85 21.64 8.24 6.10
N ASP A 86 21.45 8.16 4.79
CA ASP A 86 21.08 9.28 3.90
C ASP A 86 19.56 9.39 3.69
N SER A 87 18.77 8.63 4.44
CA SER A 87 17.31 8.65 4.35
C SER A 87 16.67 9.71 5.24
N PHE A 88 15.36 9.84 5.12
CA PHE A 88 14.53 10.72 5.91
C PHE A 88 13.62 9.93 6.85
N GLY A 89 13.18 10.58 7.92
CA GLY A 89 12.20 10.05 8.86
C GLY A 89 11.42 11.14 9.58
N ALA A 90 10.42 10.71 10.33
CA ALA A 90 9.63 11.56 11.22
C ALA A 90 9.00 10.71 12.32
N ILE A 91 8.58 11.40 13.38
CA ILE A 91 7.62 10.87 14.34
C ILE A 91 6.32 11.67 14.22
N ALA A 92 5.21 11.06 14.61
CA ALA A 92 3.94 11.73 14.78
C ALA A 92 3.16 11.09 15.94
N SER A 93 2.30 11.85 16.61
CA SER A 93 1.36 11.29 17.58
C SER A 93 0.04 10.93 16.90
N VAL A 94 -0.65 9.91 17.42
CA VAL A 94 -2.00 9.54 17.00
C VAL A 94 -2.80 9.13 18.23
N GLU A 95 -4.07 9.54 18.27
CA GLU A 95 -5.04 9.03 19.25
C GLU A 95 -5.76 7.83 18.64
N VAL A 96 -5.52 6.64 19.19
CA VAL A 96 -6.13 5.39 18.72
C VAL A 96 -7.60 5.36 19.16
N PRO A 97 -8.53 5.10 18.24
CA PRO A 97 -9.95 5.12 18.55
C PRO A 97 -10.34 3.92 19.44
N SER A 98 -11.53 3.98 20.06
CA SER A 98 -12.04 2.96 20.99
C SER A 98 -12.13 1.54 20.41
N GLU A 99 -12.25 1.46 19.10
CA GLU A 99 -12.31 0.26 18.28
C GLU A 99 -10.94 -0.46 18.19
N GLY A 100 -9.86 0.23 18.58
CA GLY A 100 -8.54 -0.37 18.77
C GLY A 100 -7.84 -0.77 17.46
N ALA A 101 -8.14 -0.09 16.35
CA ALA A 101 -7.47 -0.37 15.09
C ALA A 101 -7.30 0.88 14.22
N ILE A 102 -6.16 0.96 13.55
CA ILE A 102 -5.86 2.01 12.56
C ILE A 102 -5.24 1.40 11.31
N GLN A 103 -5.47 2.05 10.18
CA GLN A 103 -4.85 1.82 8.88
C GLN A 103 -4.03 3.05 8.52
N ILE A 104 -2.74 2.84 8.26
CA ILE A 104 -1.80 3.89 7.87
C ILE A 104 -1.37 3.65 6.43
N SER A 105 -1.74 4.56 5.54
CA SER A 105 -1.43 4.51 4.11
C SER A 105 -0.44 5.61 3.74
N LEU A 106 0.54 5.30 2.89
CA LEU A 106 1.63 6.20 2.51
C LEU A 106 1.68 6.41 1.00
N SER A 107 2.02 7.62 0.56
CA SER A 107 2.30 7.89 -0.86
C SER A 107 3.67 7.40 -1.32
N GLY A 108 4.59 7.19 -0.40
CA GLY A 108 5.98 6.83 -0.68
C GLY A 108 6.47 5.59 0.06
N GLU A 109 7.70 5.20 -0.25
CA GLU A 109 8.44 4.18 0.48
C GLU A 109 8.88 4.76 1.83
N ALA A 110 8.50 4.12 2.92
CA ALA A 110 9.04 4.29 4.26
C ALA A 110 8.70 3.04 5.06
N TRP A 111 9.38 2.77 6.17
CA TRP A 111 8.92 1.84 7.19
C TRP A 111 7.90 2.53 8.11
N ILE A 112 7.01 1.75 8.73
CA ILE A 112 6.07 2.27 9.76
C ILE A 112 6.24 1.41 10.99
N ASP A 113 6.65 2.02 12.09
CA ASP A 113 6.52 1.44 13.42
C ASP A 113 5.44 2.22 14.18
N VAL A 114 4.52 1.54 14.85
CA VAL A 114 3.57 2.17 15.78
C VAL A 114 3.96 1.77 17.18
N ILE A 115 4.18 2.75 18.05
CA ILE A 115 4.68 2.57 19.41
C ILE A 115 3.56 2.91 20.38
N GLN A 116 3.23 1.98 21.26
CA GLN A 116 2.28 2.17 22.34
C GLN A 116 2.88 1.58 23.62
N ASP A 117 2.76 2.29 24.73
CA ASP A 117 3.35 1.90 26.03
C ASP A 117 4.84 1.52 25.94
N GLY A 118 5.59 2.33 25.18
CA GLY A 118 7.05 2.17 24.96
C GLY A 118 7.44 0.97 24.10
N GLN A 119 6.48 0.27 23.50
CA GLN A 119 6.71 -0.96 22.74
C GLN A 119 6.24 -0.82 21.30
N ALA A 120 7.03 -1.37 20.37
CA ALA A 120 6.64 -1.46 18.98
C ALA A 120 5.52 -2.50 18.81
N ILE A 121 4.42 -2.05 18.21
CA ILE A 121 3.23 -2.85 17.98
C ILE A 121 3.35 -3.54 16.64
N LYS A 122 3.22 -4.88 16.67
CA LYS A 122 3.25 -5.69 15.46
C LYS A 122 2.09 -5.32 14.54
N SER A 123 2.39 -5.10 13.26
CA SER A 123 1.34 -4.90 12.26
C SER A 123 0.43 -6.13 12.15
N ALA A 124 -0.87 -5.89 12.01
CA ALA A 124 -1.86 -6.93 11.73
C ALA A 124 -1.79 -7.40 10.27
N GLY A 125 -1.29 -6.54 9.39
CA GLY A 125 -1.01 -6.85 8.00
C GLY A 125 -0.53 -5.63 7.23
N TYR A 126 0.09 -5.89 6.08
CA TYR A 126 0.50 -4.85 5.14
C TYR A 126 0.13 -5.23 3.70
N SER A 127 -0.05 -4.20 2.87
CA SER A 127 -0.24 -4.32 1.43
C SER A 127 0.57 -3.23 0.73
N GLY A 128 1.30 -3.59 -0.31
CA GLY A 128 2.13 -2.68 -1.07
C GLY A 128 1.91 -2.91 -2.56
N VAL A 129 1.58 -1.83 -3.27
CA VAL A 129 1.28 -1.87 -4.70
C VAL A 129 2.05 -0.72 -5.34
N LYS A 130 2.73 -0.99 -6.45
CA LYS A 130 3.55 0.01 -7.14
C LYS A 130 2.80 0.75 -8.25
N THR A 131 1.71 0.16 -8.70
CA THR A 131 0.90 0.54 -9.87
C THR A 131 -0.29 1.41 -9.47
N CYS A 132 -0.60 1.52 -8.17
CA CYS A 132 -1.64 2.40 -7.66
C CYS A 132 -1.16 3.85 -7.63
N PRO A 133 -1.83 4.79 -8.32
CA PRO A 133 -1.46 6.20 -8.29
C PRO A 133 -1.60 6.80 -6.89
N GLY A 134 -0.53 7.45 -6.43
CA GLY A 134 -0.53 8.23 -5.20
C GLY A 134 -0.41 7.43 -3.90
N ILE A 135 -0.57 6.10 -3.91
CA ILE A 135 -0.42 5.24 -2.72
C ILE A 135 0.55 4.12 -3.00
N ARG A 136 1.61 4.04 -2.20
CA ARG A 136 2.65 3.01 -2.30
C ARG A 136 2.39 1.83 -1.37
N LYS A 137 1.92 2.09 -0.15
CA LYS A 137 1.73 1.05 0.87
C LYS A 137 0.62 1.43 1.85
N SER A 138 0.02 0.41 2.43
CA SER A 138 -0.94 0.53 3.52
C SER A 138 -0.66 -0.55 4.55
N VAL A 139 -0.78 -0.22 5.84
CA VAL A 139 -0.50 -1.12 6.96
C VAL A 139 -1.61 -0.97 8.00
N ARG A 140 -2.16 -2.10 8.46
CA ARG A 140 -3.18 -2.14 9.53
C ARG A 140 -2.53 -2.55 10.84
N PHE A 141 -2.94 -1.92 11.94
CA PHE A 141 -2.50 -2.20 13.30
C PHE A 141 -3.70 -2.45 14.20
N LYS A 142 -3.54 -3.38 15.16
CA LYS A 142 -4.45 -3.56 16.29
C LYS A 142 -3.74 -3.04 17.54
N LEU A 143 -4.42 -2.16 18.27
CA LEU A 143 -3.86 -1.31 19.32
C LEU A 143 -4.87 -1.21 20.47
N ALA A 144 -4.41 -0.89 21.67
CA ALA A 144 -5.32 -0.43 22.71
C ALA A 144 -5.81 1.00 22.35
N PRO A 145 -7.02 1.39 22.74
CA PRO A 145 -7.44 2.80 22.67
C PRO A 145 -6.49 3.69 23.47
N GLY A 146 -6.24 4.91 22.98
CA GLY A 146 -5.35 5.87 23.64
C GLY A 146 -4.18 6.34 22.78
N PRO A 147 -3.20 7.03 23.38
CA PRO A 147 -2.10 7.63 22.65
C PRO A 147 -1.14 6.57 22.08
N ALA A 148 -0.66 6.83 20.87
CA ALA A 148 0.44 6.10 20.26
C ALA A 148 1.36 7.05 19.48
N THR A 149 2.60 6.64 19.28
CA THR A 149 3.57 7.34 18.43
C THR A 149 3.77 6.53 17.15
N VAL A 150 3.62 7.16 15.99
CA VAL A 150 3.97 6.57 14.70
C VAL A 150 5.36 7.04 14.31
N GLN A 151 6.23 6.11 13.94
CA GLN A 151 7.56 6.38 13.42
C GLN A 151 7.61 6.03 11.94
N PHE A 152 8.07 6.98 11.12
CA PHE A 152 8.34 6.78 9.71
C PHE A 152 9.84 6.83 9.50
N SER A 153 10.43 5.80 8.90
CA SER A 153 11.88 5.71 8.70
C SER A 153 12.23 5.22 7.30
N GLY A 154 13.43 5.55 6.82
CA GLY A 154 13.93 5.02 5.54
C GLY A 154 13.28 5.63 4.30
N ALA A 155 12.65 6.80 4.42
CA ALA A 155 12.07 7.49 3.28
C ALA A 155 13.15 8.08 2.38
N LYS A 156 12.94 8.05 1.06
CA LYS A 156 13.89 8.61 0.08
C LYS A 156 13.72 10.11 -0.17
N LYS A 157 12.60 10.69 0.27
CA LYS A 157 12.25 12.10 0.07
C LYS A 157 11.93 12.72 1.41
N ALA A 158 12.03 14.05 1.50
CA ALA A 158 11.71 14.83 2.69
C ALA A 158 10.20 15.07 2.89
N GLU A 159 9.34 14.47 2.05
CA GLU A 159 7.90 14.68 2.04
C GLU A 159 7.21 13.33 1.88
N LEU A 160 6.15 13.11 2.66
CA LEU A 160 5.40 11.87 2.66
C LEU A 160 3.94 12.15 2.98
N LYS A 161 3.03 11.85 2.04
CA LYS A 161 1.60 11.89 2.35
C LYS A 161 1.24 10.66 3.17
N VAL A 162 0.60 10.89 4.31
CA VAL A 162 0.18 9.89 5.28
C VAL A 162 -1.31 10.03 5.50
N ALA A 163 -2.07 8.95 5.43
CA ALA A 163 -3.46 8.89 5.82
C ALA A 163 -3.59 7.92 6.98
N VAL A 164 -4.36 8.31 8.00
CA VAL A 164 -4.66 7.47 9.16
C VAL A 164 -6.16 7.30 9.21
N LEU A 165 -6.66 6.09 8.94
CA LEU A 165 -8.09 5.78 8.92
C LEU A 165 -8.43 4.62 9.85
N ALA A 166 -9.70 4.48 10.20
CA ALA A 166 -10.21 3.21 10.71
C ALA A 166 -10.23 2.17 9.57
N PRO A 167 -9.73 0.94 9.79
CA PRO A 167 -9.90 -0.15 8.84
C PRO A 167 -11.38 -0.38 8.54
N GLU A 168 -11.69 -0.65 7.27
CA GLU A 168 -12.96 -1.26 6.84
C GLU A 168 -12.91 -2.78 6.86
#